data_AF-A0A942VXL4-F1
#
_entry.id   AF-A0A942VXL4-F1
#
_cell.length_a   1.000
_cell.length_b   1.000
_cell.length_c   1.000
_cell.angle_alpha   90.00
_cell.angle_beta   90.00
_cell.angle_gamma   90.00
#
_symmetry.space_group_name_H-M   'P 1'
#
loop_
_entity.id
_entity.type
_entity.pdbx_description
1 polymer ?
#
loop_
_entity_poly.entity_id
_entity_poly.type
_entity_poly.pdbx_seq_one_letter_code
_entity_poly.pdbx_strand_id
1 'polypeptide(L)' 'MNIKQYDTVLLKDGRKATIVEAFDNKAFIADVGSSPKDWETISITINDIEKILK' A
#
# COMPACT_ATOMS: atom_id res chain seq x y z
N MET A 1 -11.20 -0.91 7.30
CA MET A 1 -10.98 -0.95 5.83
C MET A 1 -10.84 -2.39 5.40
N ASN A 2 -11.35 -2.77 4.23
CA ASN A 2 -11.12 -4.10 3.64
C ASN A 2 -10.21 -3.90 2.43
N ILE A 3 -8.90 -4.10 2.62
CA ILE A 3 -7.87 -3.80 1.63
C ILE A 3 -7.52 -5.10 0.91
N LYS A 4 -7.46 -5.03 -0.42
CA LYS A 4 -7.18 -6.17 -1.29
C LYS A 4 -5.90 -5.95 -2.07
N GLN A 5 -5.38 -7.04 -2.62
CA GLN A 5 -4.31 -6.98 -3.60
C GLN A 5 -4.71 -6.09 -4.78
N TYR A 6 -3.77 -5.26 -5.22
CA TYR A 6 -3.86 -4.24 -6.26
C TYR A 6 -4.68 -2.98 -5.92
N ASP A 7 -5.24 -2.89 -4.71
CA ASP A 7 -5.78 -1.62 -4.23
C ASP A 7 -4.67 -0.57 -4.17
N THR A 8 -5.01 0.67 -4.53
CA THR A 8 -4.12 1.81 -4.32
C THR A 8 -4.55 2.54 -3.05
N VAL A 9 -3.60 2.73 -2.14
CA VAL A 9 -3.83 3.40 -0.85
C VAL A 9 -3.01 4.68 -0.74
N LEU A 10 -3.51 5.61 0.07
CA LEU A 10 -2.75 6.76 0.57
C LEU A 10 -2.18 6.40 1.94
N LEU A 11 -0.87 6.53 2.09
CA LEU A 11 -0.19 6.38 3.36
C LEU A 11 -0.25 7.69 4.16
N LYS A 12 -0.11 7.60 5.48
CA LYS A 12 -0.13 8.76 6.39
C LYS A 12 1.04 9.73 6.17
N ASP A 13 2.15 9.26 5.61
CA ASP A 13 3.28 10.10 5.21
C ASP A 13 3.05 10.84 3.88
N GLY A 14 1.88 10.64 3.25
CA GLY A 14 1.47 11.28 2.00
C GLY A 14 1.85 10.52 0.74
N ARG A 15 2.62 9.43 0.84
CA ARG A 15 2.96 8.59 -0.32
C ARG A 15 1.76 7.76 -0.78
N LYS A 16 1.73 7.41 -2.05
CA LYS A 16 0.77 6.46 -2.62
C LYS A 16 1.45 5.11 -2.78
N ALA A 17 0.76 4.05 -2.39
CA ALA A 17 1.26 2.69 -2.50
C ALA A 17 0.21 1.79 -3.16
N THR A 18 0.67 0.85 -3.98
CA THR A 18 -0.17 -0.22 -4.53
C THR A 18 0.08 -1.48 -3.73
N ILE A 19 -0.98 -2.08 -3.18
CA ILE A 19 -0.88 -3.31 -2.40
C ILE A 19 -0.54 -4.47 -3.33
N VAL A 20 0.55 -5.19 -3.08
CA VAL A 20 0.93 -6.37 -3.87
C VAL A 20 0.64 -7.66 -3.12
N GLU A 21 0.53 -7.63 -1.80
CA GLU A 21 0.09 -8.77 -0.97
C GLU A 21 -0.58 -8.29 0.31
N ALA A 22 -1.62 -9.00 0.77
CA ALA A 22 -2.37 -8.68 1.98
C ALA A 22 -2.44 -9.90 2.92
N PHE A 23 -1.90 -9.77 4.13
CA PHE A 23 -1.91 -10.82 5.16
C PHE A 23 -2.97 -10.53 6.21
N ASP A 24 -4.09 -11.25 6.14
CA ASP A 24 -5.25 -11.11 7.02
C ASP A 24 -5.73 -9.65 7.19
N ASN A 25 -5.45 -8.79 6.20
CA ASN A 25 -5.78 -7.37 6.21
C ASN A 25 -5.22 -6.60 7.43
N LYS A 26 -4.10 -7.08 7.99
CA LYS A 26 -3.37 -6.46 9.12
C LYS A 26 -1.99 -5.96 8.70
N ALA A 27 -1.31 -6.72 7.83
CA ALA A 27 -0.01 -6.40 7.27
C ALA A 27 -0.07 -6.55 5.75
N PHE A 28 0.74 -5.75 5.06
CA PHE A 28 0.73 -5.67 3.60
C PHE A 28 2.14 -5.49 3.07
N ILE A 29 2.38 -6.03 1.88
CA ILE A 29 3.49 -5.59 1.03
C ILE A 29 2.89 -4.63 0.02
N ALA A 30 3.56 -3.49 -0.19
CA ALA A 30 3.12 -2.49 -1.12
C ALA A 30 4.31 -1.89 -1.90
N ASP A 31 4.07 -1.54 -3.15
CA ASP A 31 5.04 -0.81 -3.97
C ASP A 31 4.70 0.68 -3.97
N VAL A 32 5.69 1.51 -3.68
CA VAL A 32 5.63 2.96 -3.78
C VAL A 32 6.46 3.41 -4.98
N GLY A 33 5.89 4.26 -5.83
CA GLY A 33 6.56 4.81 -7.00
C GLY A 33 5.64 4.83 -8.22
N SER A 34 6.15 5.39 -9.32
CA SER A 34 5.37 5.60 -10.54
C SER A 34 5.63 4.55 -11.63
N SER A 35 6.75 3.84 -11.54
CA SER A 35 7.21 2.88 -12.53
C SER A 35 8.19 1.85 -11.94
N PRO A 36 8.51 0.75 -12.65
CA PRO A 36 9.52 -0.21 -12.21
C PRO A 36 10.92 0.37 -11.96
N LYS A 37 11.19 1.60 -12.42
CA LYS A 37 12.50 2.25 -12.25
C LYS A 37 12.66 2.89 -10.88
N ASP A 38 11.56 3.28 -10.25
CA ASP A 38 11.49 4.01 -8.98
C ASP A 38 10.66 3.29 -7.92
N TRP A 39 10.27 2.03 -8.16
CA TRP A 39 9.55 1.25 -7.18
C TRP A 39 10.41 0.93 -5.96
N GLU A 40 9.86 1.27 -4.80
CA GLU A 40 10.29 0.84 -3.49
C GLU A 40 9.25 -0.12 -2.93
N THR A 41 9.62 -1.38 -2.74
CA THR A 41 8.77 -2.35 -2.06
C THR A 41 8.92 -2.18 -0.55
N ILE A 42 7.80 -1.90 0.13
CA ILE A 42 7.75 -1.65 1.57
C ILE A 42 6.78 -2.61 2.25
N SER A 43 7.05 -2.90 3.53
CA SER A 43 6.11 -3.57 4.43
C SER A 43 5.37 -2.54 5.26
N ILE A 44 4.04 -2.57 5.25
CA ILE A 44 3.19 -1.63 5.98
C ILE A 44 2.09 -2.37 6.75
N THR A 45 1.47 -1.68 7.70
CA THR A 45 0.32 -2.14 8.46
C THR A 45 -0.90 -1.28 8.16
N ILE A 46 -2.07 -1.71 8.62
CA ILE A 46 -3.30 -0.91 8.51
C ILE A 46 -3.17 0.46 9.19
N ASN A 47 -2.26 0.60 10.16
CA ASN A 47 -2.04 1.86 10.87
C ASN A 47 -1.27 2.89 10.04
N ASP A 48 -0.57 2.47 8.99
CA ASP A 48 0.17 3.35 8.09
C ASP A 48 -0.72 3.91 6.97
N ILE A 49 -1.92 3.35 6.82
CA ILE A 49 -2.85 3.64 5.73
C ILE A 49 -3.88 4.69 6.20
N GLU A 50 -3.94 5.79 5.45
CA GLU A 50 -4.91 6.87 5.68
C GLU A 50 -6.27 6.53 5.04
N LYS A 51 -6.26 6.13 3.76
CA LYS A 51 -7.47 5.74 3.01
C LYS A 51 -7.17 4.96 1.74
N ILE A 52 -8.17 4.23 1.24
CA ILE A 52 -8.16 3.59 -0.08
C ILE A 52 -8.52 4.64 -1.15
N LEU A 53 -7.80 4.65 -2.27
CA LEU A 53 -8.01 5.56 -3.39
C LEU A 53 -8.72 4.91 -4.58
N LYS A 54 -8.38 3.66 -4.90
CA LYS A 54 -8.95 2.91 -6.01
C LYS A 54 -8.79 1.42 -5.82
#